data_AF-A0AAN7JL59-F1
#
_entry.id   AF-A0AAN7JL59-F1
#
_cell.length_a   1.000
_cell.length_b   1.000
_cell.length_c   1.000
_cell.angle_alpha   90.00
_cell.angle_beta   90.00
_cell.angle_gamma   90.00
#
_symmetry.space_group_name_H-M   'P 1'
#
loop_
_entity.id
_entity.type
_entity.pdbx_description
1 polymer ?
#
loop_
_entity_poly.entity_id
_entity_poly.type
_entity_poly.pdbx_seq_one_letter_code
_entity_poly.pdbx_strand_id
1 'polypeptide(L)'
;MNLEGVIVQEIDSFMVAGVDLGMEIPVEKIFLAQKMIIYNYNIVGKPVVTVTQMLKSMIKSPGRPVQRANAILDGTDCVMLSTESAAGACP
;
A
#
# COMPACT_ATOMS: atom_id res chain seq x y z
N MET A 1 14.20 -5.18 5.41
CA MET A 1 13.25 -6.17 4.84
C MET A 1 13.90 -6.96 3.69
N ASN A 2 14.07 -8.29 3.82
CA ASN A 2 14.51 -9.15 2.71
C ASN A 2 13.28 -9.52 1.88
N LEU A 3 13.09 -8.92 0.71
CA LEU A 3 11.95 -9.20 -0.19
C LEU A 3 12.32 -10.18 -1.31
N GLU A 4 13.39 -10.94 -1.12
CA GLU A 4 13.87 -11.91 -2.10
C GLU A 4 12.84 -13.03 -2.32
N GLY A 5 12.85 -13.61 -3.52
CA GLY A 5 11.77 -14.48 -4.04
C GLY A 5 11.37 -15.66 -3.16
N VAL A 6 12.22 -16.08 -2.21
CA VAL A 6 11.92 -17.14 -1.24
C VAL A 6 10.77 -16.73 -0.31
N ILE A 7 10.78 -15.51 0.22
CA ILE A 7 9.70 -15.04 1.12
C ILE A 7 8.40 -14.87 0.35
N VAL A 8 8.46 -14.39 -0.89
CA VAL A 8 7.29 -14.24 -1.75
C VAL A 8 6.65 -15.59 -2.07
N GLN A 9 7.43 -16.66 -2.22
CA GLN A 9 6.90 -18.00 -2.53
C GLN A 9 6.23 -18.70 -1.33
N GLU A 10 6.61 -18.41 -0.10
CA GLU A 10 5.99 -19.02 1.09
C GLU A 10 4.75 -18.28 1.61
N ILE A 11 4.58 -17.01 1.25
CA ILE A 11 3.48 -16.16 1.74
C ILE A 11 2.26 -16.21 0.80
N ASP A 12 1.06 -16.47 1.29
CA ASP A 12 -0.16 -16.51 0.45
C ASP A 12 -0.59 -15.14 -0.07
N SER A 13 -0.38 -14.08 0.73
CA SER A 13 -0.74 -12.71 0.38
C SER A 13 0.12 -11.70 1.14
N PHE A 14 0.41 -10.54 0.54
CA PHE A 14 1.19 -9.50 1.21
C PHE A 14 0.41 -8.21 1.39
N MET A 15 0.63 -7.55 2.53
CA MET A 15 0.01 -6.27 2.84
C MET A 15 1.10 -5.20 2.95
N VAL A 16 1.08 -4.22 2.05
CA VAL A 16 2.00 -3.08 2.08
C VAL A 16 1.43 -1.99 2.96
N ALA A 17 2.05 -1.75 4.13
CA ALA A 17 1.67 -0.68 5.05
C ALA A 17 2.68 0.48 5.01
N GLY A 18 2.27 1.64 4.48
CA GLY A 18 3.18 2.77 4.30
C GLY A 18 3.73 3.36 5.62
N VAL A 19 2.97 3.25 6.71
CA VAL A 19 3.40 3.70 8.05
C VAL A 19 4.53 2.83 8.58
N ASP A 20 4.41 1.51 8.43
CA ASP A 20 5.42 0.56 8.89
C ASP A 20 6.68 0.66 8.05
N LEU A 21 6.54 0.82 6.73
CA LEU A 21 7.67 1.09 5.83
C LEU A 21 8.40 2.39 6.20
N GLY A 22 7.68 3.44 6.61
CA GLY A 22 8.29 4.71 7.02
C GLY A 22 9.08 4.65 8.33
N MET A 23 8.92 3.57 9.12
CA MET A 23 9.74 3.32 10.30
C MET A 23 11.06 2.60 9.94
N GLU A 24 11.09 1.85 8.84
CA GLU A 24 12.26 1.06 8.41
C GLU A 24 13.14 1.78 7.38
N ILE A 25 12.55 2.59 6.49
CA ILE A 25 13.26 3.23 5.37
C ILE A 25 12.97 4.73 5.30
N PRO A 26 13.88 5.52 4.69
CA PRO A 26 13.64 6.94 4.45
C PRO A 26 12.33 7.17 3.71
N VAL A 27 11.60 8.23 4.08
CA VAL A 27 10.25 8.51 3.59
C VAL A 27 10.18 8.66 2.07
N GLU A 28 11.22 9.18 1.46
CA GLU A 28 11.38 9.32 0.02
C GLU A 28 11.52 7.97 -0.72
N LYS A 29 11.90 6.90 -0.02
CA LYS A 29 12.04 5.55 -0.58
C LYS A 29 10.79 4.69 -0.42
N ILE A 30 9.80 5.11 0.39
CA ILE A 30 8.57 4.33 0.63
C ILE A 30 7.84 4.03 -0.67
N PHE A 31 7.69 5.03 -1.54
CA PHE A 31 7.01 4.86 -2.84
C PHE A 31 7.74 3.86 -3.76
N LEU A 32 9.07 3.87 -3.75
CA LEU A 32 9.87 2.94 -4.55
C LEU A 32 9.75 1.51 -4.01
N ALA A 33 9.84 1.35 -2.69
CA ALA A 33 9.69 0.05 -2.04
C ALA A 33 8.30 -0.55 -2.30
N GLN A 34 7.24 0.25 -2.18
CA GLN A 34 5.87 -0.18 -2.48
C GLN A 34 5.73 -0.68 -3.92
N LYS A 35 6.22 0.06 -4.92
CA LYS A 35 6.17 -0.37 -6.32
C LYS A 35 6.92 -1.69 -6.53
N MET A 36 8.11 -1.82 -5.94
CA MET A 36 8.92 -3.05 -6.04
C MET A 36 8.20 -4.26 -5.44
N ILE A 37 7.55 -4.09 -4.28
CA ILE A 37 6.79 -5.16 -3.64
C ILE A 37 5.61 -5.59 -4.52
N ILE A 38 4.78 -4.64 -4.95
CA ILE A 38 3.62 -4.92 -5.80
C ILE A 38 4.05 -5.65 -7.08
N TYR A 39 5.11 -5.16 -7.73
CA TYR A 39 5.67 -5.78 -8.94
C TYR A 39 6.13 -7.22 -8.71
N ASN A 40 6.86 -7.49 -7.63
CA ASN A 40 7.36 -8.84 -7.33
C ASN A 40 6.21 -9.83 -7.05
N TYR A 41 5.18 -9.39 -6.31
CA TYR A 41 4.00 -10.23 -6.04
C TYR A 41 3.15 -10.46 -7.28
N ASN A 42 3.02 -9.46 -8.15
CA ASN A 42 2.36 -9.59 -9.45
C ASN A 42 3.06 -10.60 -10.37
N ILE A 43 4.40 -10.62 -10.41
CA ILE A 43 5.16 -11.62 -11.19
C ILE A 43 4.89 -13.04 -10.68
N VAL A 44 4.84 -13.24 -9.36
CA VAL A 44 4.62 -14.55 -8.75
C VAL A 44 3.14 -14.95 -8.79
N GLY A 45 2.24 -14.03 -9.17
CA GLY A 45 0.80 -14.25 -9.24
C GLY A 45 0.15 -14.34 -7.86
N LYS A 46 0.71 -13.64 -6.87
CA LYS A 46 0.23 -13.64 -5.50
C LYS A 46 -0.43 -12.31 -5.13
N PRO A 47 -1.55 -12.35 -4.40
CA PRO A 47 -2.31 -11.15 -4.08
C PRO A 47 -1.52 -10.17 -3.20
N VAL A 48 -1.63 -8.89 -3.52
CA VAL A 48 -1.02 -7.78 -2.78
C VAL A 48 -2.05 -6.69 -2.45
N VAL A 49 -2.14 -6.38 -1.16
CA VAL A 49 -3.03 -5.37 -0.60
C VAL A 49 -2.24 -4.13 -0.23
N THR A 50 -2.63 -2.97 -0.75
CA THR A 50 -2.02 -1.70 -0.37
C THR A 50 -2.83 -1.02 0.74
N VAL A 51 -2.19 -0.76 1.88
CA VAL A 51 -2.77 -0.08 3.04
C VAL A 51 -1.94 1.15 3.35
N THR A 52 -2.53 2.29 3.09
CA THR A 52 -1.85 3.56 3.30
C THR A 52 -2.87 4.48 3.92
N GLN A 53 -2.42 5.29 4.89
CA GLN A 53 -3.16 6.49 5.30
C GLN A 53 -3.10 7.50 4.14
N MET A 54 -3.65 7.13 2.98
CA MET A 54 -3.58 7.94 1.76
C MET A 54 -4.32 9.26 1.94
N LEU A 55 -5.18 9.33 2.96
CA LEU A 55 -6.20 10.35 3.10
C LEU A 55 -6.38 10.75 4.57
N LYS A 56 -5.28 11.05 5.29
CA LYS A 56 -5.35 11.92 6.47
C LYS A 56 -6.07 13.24 6.16
N SER A 57 -6.01 13.67 4.89
CA SER A 57 -6.80 14.79 4.39
C SER A 57 -8.31 14.52 4.42
N MET A 58 -8.82 13.32 4.10
CA MET A 58 -10.28 13.02 4.14
C MET A 58 -10.90 13.11 5.53
N ILE A 59 -10.09 13.06 6.60
CA ILE A 59 -10.55 13.33 7.96
C ILE A 59 -10.91 14.82 8.14
N LYS A 60 -10.28 15.74 7.39
CA LYS A 60 -10.47 17.21 7.51
C LYS A 60 -11.06 17.91 6.28
N SER A 61 -10.93 17.33 5.08
CA SER A 61 -11.40 17.86 3.79
C SER A 61 -11.35 16.74 2.74
N PRO A 62 -12.38 16.50 1.92
CA PRO A 62 -12.33 15.49 0.86
C PRO A 62 -11.23 15.85 -0.17
N GLY A 63 -10.05 15.25 -0.01
CA GLY A 63 -8.90 15.43 -0.89
C GLY A 63 -8.97 14.51 -2.11
N ARG A 64 -8.27 14.88 -3.18
CA ARG A 64 -8.21 14.06 -4.41
C ARG A 64 -7.53 12.71 -4.13
N PRO A 65 -8.09 11.57 -4.60
CA PRO A 65 -7.58 10.24 -4.29
C PRO A 65 -6.42 9.79 -5.18
N VAL A 66 -5.48 10.69 -5.50
CA VAL A 66 -4.41 10.44 -6.48
C VAL A 66 -3.52 9.27 -6.07
N GLN A 67 -3.25 9.10 -4.78
CA GLN A 67 -2.45 7.99 -4.28
C GLN A 67 -3.14 6.63 -4.50
N ARG A 68 -4.48 6.57 -4.40
CA ARG A 68 -5.26 5.34 -4.68
C ARG A 68 -5.17 4.96 -6.15
N ALA A 69 -5.31 5.96 -7.03
CA ALA A 69 -5.17 5.74 -8.46
C ALA A 69 -3.79 5.17 -8.82
N ASN A 70 -2.72 5.69 -8.21
CA ASN A 70 -1.37 5.17 -8.45
C ASN A 70 -1.19 3.72 -7.99
N ALA A 71 -1.73 3.34 -6.83
CA ALA A 71 -1.64 1.95 -6.36
C ALA A 71 -2.41 0.97 -7.27
N ILE A 72 -3.55 1.39 -7.81
CA ILE A 72 -4.30 0.62 -8.81
C ILE A 72 -3.48 0.47 -10.10
N LEU A 73 -2.86 1.56 -10.56
CA LEU A 73 -2.00 1.53 -11.75
C LEU A 73 -0.74 0.69 -11.55
N ASP A 74 -0.24 0.60 -10.31
CA ASP A 74 0.87 -0.27 -9.94
C ASP A 74 0.46 -1.75 -9.91
N GLY A 75 -0.85 -2.04 -9.95
CA GLY A 75 -1.39 -3.39 -10.00
C GLY A 75 -1.62 -4.00 -8.63
N THR A 76 -2.02 -3.22 -7.62
CA THR A 76 -2.50 -3.79 -6.36
C THR A 76 -3.86 -4.46 -6.54
N ASP A 77 -4.07 -5.62 -5.93
CA ASP A 77 -5.36 -6.33 -6.00
C ASP A 77 -6.45 -5.63 -5.19
N CYS A 78 -6.08 -5.11 -4.02
CA CYS A 78 -6.99 -4.46 -3.09
C CYS A 78 -6.37 -3.19 -2.49
N VAL A 79 -7.22 -2.20 -2.25
CA VAL A 79 -6.89 -1.02 -1.44
C VAL A 79 -7.68 -1.05 -0.15
N MET A 80 -7.01 -0.85 0.99
CA MET A 80 -7.68 -0.79 2.29
C MET A 80 -7.85 0.66 2.73
N LEU A 81 -9.06 1.00 3.17
CA LEU A 81 -9.34 2.24 3.91
C LEU A 81 -9.24 1.94 5.40
N SER A 82 -8.57 2.82 6.15
CA SER A 82 -8.32 2.65 7.57
C SER A 82 -9.30 3.51 8.39
N THR A 83 -8.79 4.51 9.11
CA THR A 83 -9.58 5.50 9.83
C THR A 83 -10.50 6.32 8.92
N GLU A 84 -10.26 6.31 7.61
CA GLU A 84 -11.08 7.03 6.63
C GLU A 84 -12.53 6.53 6.56
N SER A 85 -12.77 5.22 6.69
CA SER A 85 -14.13 4.67 6.76
C SER A 85 -14.63 4.49 8.18
N ALA A 86 -13.73 4.30 9.15
CA ALA A 86 -14.10 4.10 10.55
C ALA A 86 -14.50 5.41 11.27
N ALA A 87 -13.95 6.56 10.86
CA ALA A 87 -14.16 7.85 11.53
C ALA A 87 -14.17 9.06 10.55
N GLY A 88 -14.29 8.83 9.24
CA GLY A 88 -14.31 9.89 8.24
C GLY A 88 -15.65 10.62 8.17
N ALA A 89 -15.61 11.88 7.71
CA ALA A 89 -16.80 12.71 7.52
C ALA A 89 -17.73 12.21 6.37
N CYS A 90 -17.23 11.33 5.51
CA CYS A 90 -17.97 10.68 4.42
C CYS A 90 -17.44 9.24 4.27
N PRO A 91 -18.07 8.26 4.95
CA PRO A 91 -17.68 6.85 4.86
C PRO A 91 -17.95 6.25 3.48
#